data_AF-A0A3D4FDL5-F1
#
_entry.id   AF-A0A3D4FDL5-F1
#
_cell.length_a   1.000
_cell.length_b   1.000
_cell.length_c   1.000
_cell.angle_alpha   90.00
_cell.angle_beta   90.00
_cell.angle_gamma   90.00
#
_symmetry.space_group_name_H-M   'P 1'
#
loop_
_entity.id
_entity.type
_entity.pdbx_description
1 polymer ?
#
loop_
_entity_poly.entity_id
_entity_poly.type
_entity_poly.pdbx_seq_one_letter_code
_entity_poly.pdbx_strand_id
1 'polypeptide(L)' 'MVVICNASKENYSENQLDVKLLYVAMTRPLHNLKIYHIGEKTELLKSEFFYK' A
#
# COMPACT_ATOMS: atom_id res chain seq x y z
N MET A 1 16.11 -0.66 -2.64
CA MET A 1 15.06 -1.66 -2.35
C MET A 1 14.13 -1.07 -1.31
N VAL A 2 12.82 -1.09 -1.52
CA VAL A 2 11.84 -0.64 -0.51
C VAL A 2 10.99 -1.84 -0.10
N VAL A 3 10.81 -1.99 1.21
CA VAL A 3 9.94 -3.00 1.79
C VAL A 3 8.87 -2.29 2.60
N ILE A 4 7.61 -2.50 2.23
CA ILE A 4 6.44 -1.99 2.94
C ILE A 4 5.90 -3.15 3.78
N CYS A 5 6.05 -3.05 5.09
CA CYS A 5 5.61 -4.07 6.03
C CYS A 5 4.21 -3.75 6.56
N ASN A 6 3.40 -4.78 6.79
CA ASN A 6 2.07 -4.68 7.38
C ASN A 6 1.11 -3.76 6.59
N ALA A 7 1.07 -3.89 5.25
CA ALA A 7 0.10 -3.21 4.37
C ALA A 7 -1.32 -3.82 4.47
N SER A 8 -1.77 -3.99 5.70
CA SER A 8 -3.01 -4.64 6.09
C SER A 8 -4.13 -3.61 6.22
N LYS A 9 -5.39 -4.04 6.10
CA LYS A 9 -6.56 -3.14 6.16
C LYS A 9 -6.61 -2.30 7.46
N GLU A 10 -6.13 -2.86 8.57
CA GLU A 10 -6.10 -2.16 9.87
C GLU A 10 -5.09 -1.01 9.92
N ASN A 11 -4.01 -1.10 9.13
CA ASN A 11 -2.87 -0.18 9.19
C ASN A 11 -2.84 0.82 8.02
N TYR A 12 -3.51 0.50 6.92
CA TYR A 12 -3.72 1.37 5.76
C TYR A 12 -5.21 1.42 5.45
N SER A 13 -5.87 2.46 5.96
CA SER A 13 -7.27 2.75 5.68
C SER A 13 -7.42 3.61 4.41
N GLU A 14 -8.65 3.82 3.95
CA GLU A 14 -8.96 4.68 2.78
C GLU A 14 -8.75 6.18 3.03
N ASN A 15 -8.01 6.53 4.09
CA ASN A 15 -7.72 7.91 4.43
C ASN A 15 -6.71 8.50 3.44
N GLN A 16 -6.91 9.76 3.03
CA GLN A 16 -6.07 10.40 2.02
C GLN A 16 -4.59 10.47 2.42
N LEU A 17 -4.29 10.52 3.72
CA LEU A 17 -2.91 10.54 4.22
C LEU A 17 -2.19 9.21 3.96
N ASP A 18 -2.84 8.09 4.27
CA ASP A 18 -2.29 6.75 4.11
C ASP A 18 -2.10 6.40 2.64
N VAL A 19 -3.05 6.82 1.78
CA VAL A 19 -2.96 6.70 0.33
C VAL A 19 -1.72 7.41 -0.21
N LYS A 20 -1.50 8.67 0.21
CA LYS A 20 -0.33 9.45 -0.22
C LYS A 20 0.98 8.85 0.30
N LEU A 21 1.00 8.38 1.53
CA LEU A 21 2.16 7.74 2.13
C LEU A 21 2.55 6.47 1.36
N LEU A 22 1.55 5.63 1.04
CA LEU A 22 1.74 4.41 0.27
C LEU A 22 2.22 4.72 -1.15
N TYR A 23 1.61 5.69 -1.83
CA TYR A 23 2.03 6.14 -3.16
C TYR A 23 3.49 6.62 -3.18
N VAL A 24 3.89 7.46 -2.22
CA VAL A 24 5.27 7.94 -2.09
C VAL A 24 6.24 6.80 -1.81
N ALA A 25 5.86 5.84 -0.96
CA ALA A 25 6.69 4.67 -0.67
C ALA A 25 6.85 3.75 -1.89
N MET A 26 5.79 3.57 -2.68
CA MET A 26 5.79 2.73 -3.88
C MET A 26 6.58 3.33 -5.06
N THR A 27 6.75 4.65 -5.10
CA THR A 27 7.42 5.38 -6.20
C THR A 27 8.91 5.62 -5.96
N ARG A 28 9.42 5.38 -4.75
CA ARG A 28 10.85 5.52 -4.39
C ARG A 28 11.79 4.39 -4.86
N PRO A 29 11.39 3.10 -4.95
CA PRO A 29 12.30 2.04 -5.37
C PRO A 29 12.48 1.98 -6.89
N LEU A 30 13.71 2.20 -7.37
CA LEU A 30 14.07 2.07 -8.79
C LEU A 30 14.17 0.61 -9.28
N HIS A 31 14.34 -0.36 -8.36
CA HIS A 31 14.71 -1.75 -8.73
C HIS A 31 13.74 -2.82 -8.21
N ASN A 32 13.38 -2.76 -6.92
CA ASN A 32 12.60 -3.81 -6.26
C ASN A 32 11.72 -3.20 -5.16
N LEU A 33 10.43 -3.46 -5.26
CA LEU A 33 9.39 -3.14 -4.27
C LEU A 33 8.81 -4.46 -3.74
N LYS A 34 8.83 -4.64 -2.42
CA LYS A 34 8.17 -5.77 -1.75
C LYS A 34 7.16 -5.25 -0.75
N ILE A 35 5.93 -5.75 -0.83
CA ILE A 35 4.84 -5.34 0.06
C ILE A 35 4.34 -6.59 0.78
N TYR A 36 4.38 -6.55 2.10
CA TYR A 36 3.92 -7.63 2.97
C TYR A 36 2.70 -7.17 3.74
N HIS A 37 1.67 -8.00 3.80
CA HIS A 37 0.46 -7.78 4.59
C HIS A 37 0.32 -8.91 5.61
N ILE A 38 -0.33 -8.60 6.72
CA ILE A 38 -0.70 -9.57 7.75
C ILE A 38 -2.22 -9.71 7.68
N GLY A 39 -2.73 -10.92 7.44
CA GLY A 39 -4.16 -11.15 7.24
C GLY A 39 -4.65 -10.58 5.91
N GLU A 40 -5.68 -9.73 5.95
CA GLU A 40 -6.29 -9.15 4.76
C GLU A 40 -5.49 -7.97 4.18
N LYS A 41 -5.24 -8.04 2.87
CA LYS A 41 -4.59 -6.97 2.10
C LYS A 41 -5.43 -5.69 2.14
N THR A 42 -4.79 -4.53 2.33
CA THR A 42 -5.48 -3.23 2.29
C THR A 42 -6.29 -3.07 1.00
N GLU A 43 -7.47 -2.46 1.11
CA GLU A 43 -8.35 -2.21 -0.03
C GLU A 43 -7.70 -1.27 -1.06
N LEU A 44 -6.77 -0.42 -0.62
CA LEU A 44 -5.97 0.46 -1.47
C LEU A 44 -5.11 -0.28 -2.50
N LEU A 45 -4.77 -1.54 -2.25
CA LEU A 45 -3.98 -2.38 -3.14
C LEU A 45 -4.84 -3.42 -3.90
N LYS A 46 -6.16 -3.38 -3.73
CA LYS A 46 -7.09 -4.17 -4.56
C LYS A 46 -7.31 -3.42 -5.88
N SER A 47 -7.30 -4.15 -6.99
CA SER A 47 -7.44 -3.59 -8.35
C SER A 47 -8.74 -2.81 -8.54
N GLU A 48 -9.74 -3.03 -7.69
CA GLU A 48 -11.07 -2.43 -7.76
C GLU A 48 -11.16 -1.01 -7.17
N PHE A 49 -10.11 -0.55 -6.48
CA PHE A 49 -10.11 0.79 -5.86
C PHE A 49 -10.07 1.94 -6.88
N PHE A 50 -9.54 1.72 -8.09
CA PHE A 50 -9.41 2.78 -9.11
C PHE A 50 -10.69 3.05 -9.93
N TYR A 51 -11.75 2.25 -9.76
CA TYR A 51 -12.97 2.31 -10.59
C TYR A 51 -14.20 2.90 -9.87
N LYS A 52 -14.04 3.39 -8.65
CA LYS A 52 -15.11 3.94 -7.82
C LYS A 52 -14.85 5.42 -7.53
#